data_AF-G9ESR1-F1
#
_entry.id   AF-G9ESR1-F1
#
_cell.length_a   1.000
_cell.length_b   1.000
_cell.length_c   1.000
_cell.angle_alpha   90.00
_cell.angle_beta   90.00
_cell.angle_gamma   90.00
#
_symmetry.space_group_name_H-M   'P 1'
#
loop_
_entity.id
_entity.type
_entity.pdbx_description
1 polymer ?
#
loop_
_entity_poly.entity_id
_entity_poly.type
_entity_poly.pdbx_seq_one_letter_code
_entity_poly.pdbx_strand_id
1 'polypeptide(L)'
;MLAGVLCSTSALGNQASTEYVKASIDTLRNELNNQFSTQFNELNNTANQLTIKTNELTTTTNQLMNTVSQLIIQLNALTAQTNEASTTINNKIELVQNQVSDLPIVTHHIGEIFQGGVVFYVDKTQQHGLMVSLDDLGHGIEWRNGEGGDRTVNAKAQGLGAGETNTRLIIAQQTIDQQEGQFAALVAANYQILADGKSPCATTITADSACYGGWYLPSVYELMLLNTNLKSQLSDTAYWSSTEASTTEAWLVDFRSGEAQISEKSTSAYVRAIHAF
;
A
#
# COMPACT_ATOMS: atom_id res chain seq x y z
N MET A 1 -51.36 -136.61 20.64
CA MET A 1 -50.81 -137.47 19.57
C MET A 1 -50.14 -136.56 18.56
N LEU A 2 -48.89 -136.88 18.19
CA LEU A 2 -48.03 -136.27 17.14
C LEU A 2 -47.58 -134.82 17.40
N ALA A 3 -46.32 -134.54 17.73
CA ALA A 3 -45.05 -134.78 17.00
C ALA A 3 -44.98 -134.00 15.68
N GLY A 4 -44.10 -132.99 15.65
CA GLY A 4 -43.82 -132.16 14.49
C GLY A 4 -42.55 -131.35 14.70
N VAL A 5 -41.42 -132.05 14.70
CA VAL A 5 -40.08 -131.46 14.56
C VAL A 5 -40.01 -130.76 13.20
N LEU A 6 -39.67 -129.47 13.17
CA LEU A 6 -39.18 -128.82 11.96
C LEU A 6 -37.89 -128.07 12.26
N CYS A 7 -36.87 -128.49 11.52
CA CYS A 7 -35.48 -128.09 11.52
C CYS A 7 -35.27 -126.57 11.57
N SER A 8 -34.32 -126.21 12.42
CA SER A 8 -33.52 -125.00 12.32
C SER A 8 -32.89 -124.84 10.94
N THR A 9 -33.17 -123.72 10.28
CA THR A 9 -32.17 -123.05 9.44
C THR A 9 -31.96 -121.67 10.04
N SER A 10 -31.30 -121.63 11.21
CA SER A 10 -30.59 -120.43 11.60
C SER A 10 -29.50 -120.22 10.56
N ALA A 11 -29.71 -119.23 9.68
CA ALA A 11 -28.61 -118.64 8.95
C ALA A 11 -27.68 -118.05 10.01
N LEU A 12 -26.69 -118.85 10.44
CA LEU A 12 -25.62 -118.43 11.33
C LEU A 12 -24.78 -117.44 10.53
N GLY A 13 -25.14 -116.16 10.59
CA GLY A 13 -24.12 -115.13 10.51
C GLY A 13 -23.09 -115.46 11.58
N ASN A 14 -21.84 -115.65 11.16
CA ASN A 14 -20.73 -115.90 12.08
C ASN A 14 -20.75 -114.79 13.16
N GLN A 15 -20.84 -115.16 14.45
CA GLN A 15 -20.91 -114.22 15.56
C GLN A 15 -19.76 -113.18 15.51
N ALA A 16 -18.60 -113.59 15.00
CA ALA A 16 -17.44 -112.73 14.77
C ALA A 16 -17.65 -111.65 13.68
N SER A 17 -18.47 -111.89 12.65
CA SER A 17 -18.74 -110.87 11.62
C SER A 17 -19.76 -109.83 12.07
N THR A 18 -20.75 -110.20 12.90
CA THR A 18 -21.68 -109.25 13.52
C THR A 18 -21.02 -108.34 14.56
N GLU A 19 -20.09 -108.86 15.37
CA GLU A 19 -19.31 -108.05 16.33
C GLU A 19 -18.38 -107.07 15.62
N TYR A 20 -17.74 -107.48 14.53
CA TYR A 20 -16.87 -106.61 13.74
C TYR A 20 -17.63 -105.43 13.11
N VAL A 21 -18.83 -105.68 12.57
CA VAL A 21 -19.70 -104.63 12.03
C VAL A 21 -20.15 -103.67 13.14
N LYS A 22 -20.53 -104.20 14.31
CA LYS A 22 -20.92 -103.37 15.47
C LYS A 22 -19.77 -102.48 15.95
N ALA A 23 -18.57 -103.03 16.12
CA ALA A 23 -17.38 -102.28 16.53
C ALA A 23 -17.05 -101.17 15.51
N SER A 24 -17.14 -101.48 14.21
CA SER A 24 -16.93 -100.48 13.15
C SER A 24 -17.95 -99.34 13.19
N ILE A 25 -19.23 -99.65 13.45
CA ILE A 25 -20.30 -98.65 13.62
C ILE A 25 -20.04 -97.77 14.85
N ASP A 26 -19.60 -98.37 15.96
CA ASP A 26 -19.33 -97.62 17.19
C ASP A 26 -18.11 -96.70 17.05
N THR A 27 -17.05 -97.16 16.36
CA THR A 27 -15.91 -96.31 15.99
C THR A 27 -16.34 -95.13 15.13
N LEU A 28 -17.11 -95.39 14.06
CA LEU A 28 -17.62 -94.32 13.18
C LEU A 28 -18.51 -93.33 13.94
N ARG A 29 -19.38 -93.80 14.83
CA ARG A 29 -20.23 -92.94 15.66
C ARG A 29 -19.39 -92.05 16.58
N ASN A 30 -18.36 -92.61 17.22
CA ASN A 30 -17.47 -91.86 18.09
C ASN A 30 -16.66 -90.81 17.32
N GLU A 31 -16.14 -91.16 16.15
CA GLU A 31 -15.38 -90.26 15.30
C GLU A 31 -16.26 -89.11 14.75
N LEU A 32 -17.47 -89.44 14.31
CA LEU A 32 -18.46 -88.44 13.90
C LEU A 32 -18.84 -87.50 15.05
N ASN A 33 -19.12 -88.05 16.24
CA ASN A 33 -19.44 -87.25 17.42
C ASN A 33 -18.28 -86.34 17.82
N ASN A 34 -17.04 -86.83 17.76
CA ASN A 34 -15.85 -86.04 18.06
C ASN A 34 -15.61 -84.92 17.03
N GLN A 35 -15.79 -85.21 15.74
CA GLN A 35 -15.70 -84.20 14.67
C GLN A 35 -16.78 -83.13 14.83
N PHE A 36 -18.03 -83.53 15.09
CA PHE A 36 -19.13 -82.60 15.28
C PHE A 36 -18.93 -81.72 16.51
N SER A 37 -18.49 -82.31 17.63
CA SER A 37 -18.20 -81.57 18.86
C SER A 37 -17.06 -80.57 18.67
N THR A 38 -16.00 -80.95 17.95
CA THR A 38 -14.88 -80.05 17.61
C THR A 38 -15.35 -78.89 16.74
N GLN A 39 -16.05 -79.16 15.63
CA GLN A 39 -16.57 -78.10 14.74
C GLN A 39 -17.56 -77.18 15.45
N PHE A 40 -18.42 -77.71 16.31
CA PHE A 40 -19.36 -76.91 17.09
C PHE A 40 -18.63 -75.95 18.05
N ASN A 41 -17.58 -76.43 18.73
CA ASN A 41 -16.78 -75.59 19.62
C ASN A 41 -16.02 -74.49 18.86
N GLU A 42 -15.44 -74.81 17.70
CA GLU A 42 -14.79 -73.82 16.82
C GLU A 42 -15.76 -72.75 16.32
N LEU A 43 -16.97 -73.16 15.92
CA LEU A 43 -18.03 -72.23 15.50
C LEU A 43 -18.46 -71.32 16.66
N ASN A 44 -18.68 -71.88 17.84
CA ASN A 44 -19.07 -71.12 19.03
C ASN A 44 -17.98 -70.11 19.44
N ASN A 45 -16.70 -70.51 19.38
CA ASN A 45 -15.57 -69.60 19.62
C ASN A 45 -15.53 -68.47 18.61
N THR A 46 -15.75 -68.77 17.32
CA THR A 46 -15.80 -67.77 16.25
C THR A 46 -16.96 -66.78 16.46
N ALA A 47 -18.14 -67.26 16.83
CA ALA A 47 -19.30 -66.42 17.12
C ALA A 47 -19.06 -65.47 18.30
N ASN A 48 -18.40 -65.95 19.36
CA ASN A 48 -18.01 -65.12 20.50
C ASN A 48 -17.00 -64.03 20.10
N GLN A 49 -15.99 -64.37 19.29
CA GLN A 49 -15.03 -63.39 18.77
C GLN A 49 -15.68 -62.33 17.88
N LEU A 50 -16.64 -62.74 17.04
CA LEU A 50 -17.39 -61.80 16.20
C LEU A 50 -18.24 -60.84 17.03
N THR A 51 -18.85 -61.34 18.11
CA THR A 51 -19.62 -60.52 19.06
C THR A 51 -18.74 -59.46 19.73
N ILE A 52 -17.53 -59.83 20.17
CA ILE A 52 -16.56 -58.90 20.76
C ILE A 52 -16.19 -57.79 19.76
N LYS A 53 -15.79 -58.17 18.54
CA LYS A 53 -15.45 -57.20 17.48
C LYS A 53 -16.61 -56.25 17.14
N THR A 54 -17.85 -56.75 17.18
CA THR A 54 -19.04 -55.94 16.93
C THR A 54 -19.25 -54.89 18.04
N ASN A 55 -19.02 -55.26 19.30
CA ASN A 55 -19.12 -54.33 20.44
C ASN A 55 -18.00 -53.27 20.40
N GLU A 56 -16.78 -53.67 20.04
CA GLU A 56 -15.66 -52.75 19.83
C GLU A 56 -15.99 -51.74 18.72
N LEU A 57 -16.47 -52.20 17.56
CA LEU A 57 -16.86 -51.34 16.44
C LEU A 57 -17.99 -50.37 16.83
N THR A 58 -18.98 -50.85 17.59
CA THR A 58 -20.08 -50.01 18.10
C THR A 58 -19.54 -48.90 19.01
N THR A 59 -18.58 -49.25 19.88
CA THR A 59 -17.93 -48.28 20.79
C THR A 59 -17.17 -47.22 20.01
N THR A 60 -16.36 -47.62 19.02
CA THR A 60 -15.62 -46.70 18.16
C THR A 60 -16.57 -45.79 17.36
N THR A 61 -17.69 -46.33 16.87
CA THR A 61 -18.70 -45.55 16.14
C THR A 61 -19.33 -44.48 17.03
N ASN A 62 -19.67 -44.83 18.28
CA ASN A 62 -20.20 -43.87 19.25
C ASN A 62 -19.19 -42.79 19.62
N GLN A 63 -17.91 -43.14 19.80
CA GLN A 63 -16.84 -42.18 20.03
C GLN A 63 -16.69 -41.22 18.84
N LEU A 64 -16.71 -41.73 17.61
CA LEU A 64 -16.63 -40.91 16.40
C LEU A 64 -17.81 -39.94 16.29
N MET A 65 -19.04 -40.40 16.54
CA MET A 65 -20.23 -39.54 16.52
C MET A 65 -20.14 -38.40 17.53
N ASN A 66 -19.59 -38.68 18.73
CA ASN A 66 -19.35 -37.66 19.74
C ASN A 66 -18.31 -36.65 19.27
N THR A 67 -17.18 -37.09 18.72
CA THR A 67 -16.14 -36.20 18.17
C THR A 67 -16.69 -35.32 17.05
N VAL A 68 -17.45 -35.88 16.11
CA VAL A 68 -18.07 -35.12 15.02
C VAL A 68 -19.03 -34.06 15.57
N SER A 69 -19.84 -34.40 16.57
CA SER A 69 -20.75 -33.44 17.20
C SER A 69 -20.00 -32.28 17.85
N GLN A 70 -18.87 -32.54 18.51
CA GLN A 70 -18.03 -31.49 19.10
C GLN A 70 -17.37 -30.60 18.04
N LEU A 71 -16.89 -31.18 16.94
CA LEU A 71 -16.31 -30.42 15.84
C LEU A 71 -17.33 -29.49 15.18
N ILE A 72 -18.58 -29.92 15.03
CA ILE A 72 -19.66 -29.08 14.50
C ILE A 72 -19.90 -27.87 15.42
N ILE A 73 -19.90 -28.06 16.74
CA ILE A 73 -20.06 -26.98 17.70
C ILE A 73 -18.90 -25.98 17.60
N GLN A 74 -17.67 -26.48 17.52
CA GLN A 74 -16.48 -25.64 17.36
C GLN A 74 -16.50 -24.84 16.06
N LEU A 75 -16.92 -25.45 14.95
CA LEU A 75 -17.04 -24.78 13.66
C LEU A 75 -18.08 -23.65 13.69
N ASN A 76 -19.23 -23.89 14.32
CA ASN A 76 -20.27 -22.87 14.47
C ASN A 76 -19.78 -21.70 15.35
N ALA A 77 -19.06 -21.98 16.44
CA ALA A 77 -18.48 -20.95 17.29
C ALA A 77 -17.43 -20.10 16.55
N LEU A 78 -16.56 -20.75 15.77
CA LEU A 78 -15.55 -20.04 14.96
C LEU A 78 -16.21 -19.18 13.87
N THR A 79 -17.28 -19.68 13.26
CA THR A 79 -18.06 -18.93 12.27
C THR A 79 -18.68 -17.68 12.90
N ALA A 80 -19.26 -17.79 14.09
CA ALA A 80 -19.81 -16.64 14.82
C ALA A 80 -18.73 -15.59 15.14
N GLN A 81 -17.58 -16.02 15.68
CA GLN A 81 -16.44 -15.13 15.95
C GLN A 81 -15.94 -14.42 14.70
N THR A 82 -15.90 -15.11 13.56
CA THR A 82 -15.47 -14.54 12.28
C THR A 82 -16.46 -13.47 11.81
N ASN A 83 -17.76 -13.69 11.95
CA ASN A 83 -18.80 -12.72 11.58
C ASN A 83 -18.76 -11.46 12.47
N GLU A 84 -18.55 -11.64 13.77
CA GLU A 84 -18.39 -10.53 14.72
C GLU A 84 -17.13 -9.69 14.41
N ALA A 85 -16.01 -10.37 14.13
CA ALA A 85 -14.78 -9.70 13.72
C ALA A 85 -14.95 -8.92 12.42
N SER A 86 -15.61 -9.51 11.41
CA SER A 86 -15.90 -8.84 10.14
C SER A 86 -16.77 -7.60 10.33
N THR A 87 -17.82 -7.71 11.14
CA THR A 87 -18.70 -6.57 11.49
C THR A 87 -17.91 -5.45 12.17
N THR A 88 -17.06 -5.81 13.13
CA THR A 88 -16.21 -4.85 13.84
C THR A 88 -15.23 -4.13 12.90
N ILE A 89 -14.63 -4.87 11.97
CA ILE A 89 -13.71 -4.30 10.96
C ILE A 89 -14.47 -3.34 10.05
N ASN A 90 -15.64 -3.72 9.54
CA ASN A 90 -16.42 -2.87 8.64
C ASN A 90 -16.82 -1.54 9.32
N ASN A 91 -17.28 -1.60 10.58
CA ASN A 91 -17.61 -0.39 11.35
C ASN A 91 -16.39 0.53 11.56
N LYS A 92 -15.20 -0.05 11.79
CA LYS A 92 -13.95 0.73 11.93
C LYS A 92 -13.52 1.35 10.59
N ILE A 93 -13.68 0.64 9.48
CA ILE A 93 -13.39 1.16 8.15
C ILE A 93 -14.31 2.35 7.84
N GLU A 94 -15.61 2.21 8.11
CA GLU A 94 -16.57 3.29 7.91
C GLU A 94 -16.23 4.53 8.75
N LEU A 95 -15.85 4.34 10.02
CA LEU A 95 -15.41 5.45 10.87
C LEU A 95 -14.18 6.17 10.30
N VAL A 96 -13.17 5.43 9.85
CA VAL A 96 -11.96 6.01 9.24
C VAL A 96 -12.31 6.73 7.93
N GLN A 97 -13.18 6.16 7.10
CA GLN A 97 -13.63 6.79 5.85
C GLN A 97 -14.34 8.12 6.10
N ASN A 98 -15.19 8.19 7.14
CA ASN A 98 -15.83 9.43 7.55
C ASN A 98 -14.80 10.46 8.02
N GLN A 99 -13.85 10.05 8.88
CA GLN A 99 -12.78 10.94 9.35
C GLN A 99 -11.92 11.50 8.21
N VAL A 100 -11.58 10.68 7.21
CA VAL A 100 -10.82 11.13 6.03
C VAL A 100 -11.63 12.07 5.16
N SER A 101 -12.93 11.83 5.02
CA SER A 101 -13.83 12.68 4.22
C SER A 101 -14.07 14.04 4.86
N ASP A 102 -14.02 14.12 6.19
CA ASP A 102 -14.19 15.35 6.97
C ASP A 102 -12.90 16.18 7.08
N LEU A 103 -11.77 15.70 6.56
CA LEU A 103 -10.53 16.47 6.58
C LEU A 103 -10.70 17.76 5.77
N PRO A 104 -10.34 18.94 6.32
CA PRO A 104 -10.46 20.20 5.61
C PRO A 104 -9.50 20.20 4.43
N ILE A 105 -10.04 20.15 3.21
CA ILE A 105 -9.27 20.34 1.97
C ILE A 105 -9.27 21.84 1.68
N VAL A 106 -8.10 22.46 1.81
CA VAL A 106 -7.91 23.86 1.41
C VAL A 106 -7.58 23.87 -0.07
N THR A 107 -8.47 24.44 -0.88
CA THR A 107 -8.26 24.60 -2.32
C THR A 107 -7.94 26.04 -2.67
N HIS A 108 -7.05 26.23 -3.63
CA HIS A 108 -6.58 27.52 -4.11
C HIS A 108 -6.95 27.75 -5.56
N HIS A 109 -7.02 29.03 -5.95
CA HIS A 109 -7.29 29.42 -7.33
C HIS A 109 -6.35 30.53 -7.80
N ILE A 110 -6.16 30.64 -9.12
CA ILE A 110 -5.36 31.71 -9.73
C ILE A 110 -5.94 33.08 -9.34
N GLY A 111 -5.07 34.02 -8.99
CA GLY A 111 -5.40 35.38 -8.54
C GLY A 111 -5.70 35.51 -7.04
N GLU A 112 -5.74 34.41 -6.28
CA GLU A 112 -5.87 34.45 -4.83
C GLU A 112 -4.61 35.03 -4.17
N ILE A 113 -4.77 35.82 -3.11
CA ILE A 113 -3.66 36.20 -2.24
C ILE A 113 -3.48 35.12 -1.18
N PHE A 114 -2.33 34.46 -1.17
CA PHE A 114 -2.00 33.41 -0.24
C PHE A 114 -0.55 33.55 0.23
N GLN A 115 -0.30 33.41 1.53
CA GLN A 115 1.04 33.42 2.12
C GLN A 115 1.94 34.62 1.70
N GLY A 116 1.33 35.78 1.45
CA GLY A 116 2.04 36.99 1.02
C GLY A 116 2.40 37.05 -0.46
N GLY A 117 1.83 36.18 -1.29
CA GLY A 117 1.92 36.19 -2.76
C GLY A 117 0.57 36.15 -3.45
N VAL A 118 0.58 36.36 -4.77
CA VAL A 118 -0.59 36.09 -5.64
C VAL A 118 -0.39 34.77 -6.35
N VAL A 119 -1.33 33.85 -6.20
CA VAL A 119 -1.31 32.53 -6.83
C VAL A 119 -1.42 32.68 -8.36
N PHE A 120 -0.47 32.13 -9.11
CA PHE A 120 -0.48 32.18 -10.59
C PHE A 120 -0.48 30.79 -11.23
N TYR A 121 -0.27 29.74 -10.45
CA TYR A 121 -0.37 28.36 -10.89
C TYR A 121 -0.91 27.50 -9.76
N VAL A 122 -1.78 26.56 -10.07
CA VAL A 122 -2.31 25.57 -9.13
C VAL A 122 -2.31 24.20 -9.81
N ASP A 123 -1.94 23.16 -9.08
CA ASP A 123 -1.97 21.79 -9.59
C ASP A 123 -3.40 21.22 -9.73
N LYS A 124 -3.50 19.98 -10.19
CA LYS A 124 -4.81 19.30 -10.38
C LYS A 124 -5.58 19.08 -9.08
N THR A 125 -4.88 19.00 -7.94
CA THR A 125 -5.50 18.80 -6.62
C THR A 125 -6.06 20.09 -6.05
N GLN A 126 -5.67 21.23 -6.63
CA GLN A 126 -5.96 22.57 -6.13
C GLN A 126 -5.35 22.90 -4.77
N GLN A 127 -4.51 22.03 -4.20
CA GLN A 127 -3.95 22.22 -2.85
C GLN A 127 -2.54 22.81 -2.88
N HIS A 128 -1.83 22.66 -4.01
CA HIS A 128 -0.45 23.11 -4.17
C HIS A 128 -0.30 23.96 -5.42
N GLY A 129 0.68 24.85 -5.42
CA GLY A 129 0.82 25.80 -6.50
C GLY A 129 2.06 26.66 -6.42
N LEU A 130 2.08 27.67 -7.27
CA LEU A 130 3.09 28.73 -7.26
C LEU A 130 2.40 30.08 -7.09
N MET A 131 3.02 30.91 -6.26
CA MET A 131 2.62 32.29 -6.04
C MET A 131 3.77 33.25 -6.34
N VAL A 132 3.45 34.47 -6.73
CA VAL A 132 4.42 35.55 -7.03
C VAL A 132 4.35 36.66 -5.98
N SER A 133 5.45 37.34 -5.71
CA SER A 133 5.48 38.53 -4.84
C SER A 133 4.47 39.58 -5.32
N LEU A 134 3.82 40.30 -4.39
CA LEU A 134 2.82 41.33 -4.71
C LEU A 134 3.46 42.56 -5.38
N ASP A 135 4.69 42.89 -5.01
CA ASP A 135 5.45 44.00 -5.55
C ASP A 135 6.73 43.55 -6.27
N ASP A 136 7.24 44.41 -7.16
CA ASP A 136 8.55 44.23 -7.80
C ASP A 136 9.63 44.38 -6.73
N LEU A 137 10.54 43.41 -6.63
CA LEU A 137 11.56 43.37 -5.56
C LEU A 137 12.78 44.25 -5.85
N GLY A 138 12.85 44.79 -7.05
CA GLY A 138 13.92 45.68 -7.48
C GLY A 138 13.72 46.13 -8.92
N HIS A 139 14.21 47.33 -9.20
CA HIS A 139 14.46 47.85 -10.53
C HIS A 139 15.97 48.08 -10.66
N GLY A 140 16.54 47.90 -11.84
CA GLY A 140 17.98 48.14 -12.02
C GLY A 140 18.87 46.94 -11.68
N ILE A 141 18.32 45.76 -11.41
CA ILE A 141 19.10 44.62 -10.89
C ILE A 141 19.71 43.82 -12.05
N GLU A 142 21.02 43.57 -11.97
CA GLU A 142 21.73 42.68 -12.89
C GLU A 142 21.48 41.20 -12.56
N TRP A 143 21.57 40.34 -13.57
CA TRP A 143 21.52 38.89 -13.35
C TRP A 143 22.80 38.40 -12.66
N ARG A 144 23.95 39.02 -13.00
CA ARG A 144 25.26 38.72 -12.41
C ARG A 144 25.56 39.56 -11.16
N ASN A 145 26.53 39.09 -10.37
CA ASN A 145 26.99 39.81 -9.19
C ASN A 145 28.19 40.74 -9.50
N GLY A 146 27.91 41.91 -10.06
CA GLY A 146 28.93 42.91 -10.39
C GLY A 146 29.87 42.48 -11.53
N GLU A 147 31.05 43.11 -11.60
CA GLU A 147 32.00 42.97 -12.72
C GLU A 147 32.89 41.71 -12.67
N GLY A 148 32.54 40.68 -11.88
CA GLY A 148 33.35 39.48 -11.60
C GLY A 148 33.73 38.58 -12.79
N GLY A 149 33.57 39.06 -14.03
CA GLY A 149 33.89 38.35 -15.26
C GLY A 149 32.80 37.36 -15.69
N ASP A 150 32.71 37.14 -17.00
CA ASP A 150 31.74 36.22 -17.59
C ASP A 150 32.02 34.77 -17.18
N ARG A 151 30.96 34.05 -16.79
CA ARG A 151 31.06 32.64 -16.37
C ARG A 151 29.80 31.87 -16.66
N THR A 152 29.98 30.56 -16.79
CA THR A 152 28.88 29.59 -16.82
C THR A 152 28.53 29.20 -15.39
N VAL A 153 27.25 29.37 -15.04
CA VAL A 153 26.65 29.00 -13.75
C VAL A 153 25.95 27.64 -13.83
N ASN A 154 25.67 27.12 -15.03
CA ASN A 154 24.91 25.88 -15.25
C ASN A 154 23.45 25.94 -14.75
N ALA A 155 22.91 27.14 -14.56
CA ALA A 155 21.50 27.37 -14.20
C ALA A 155 20.60 27.27 -15.44
N LYS A 156 20.61 26.14 -16.14
CA LYS A 156 20.00 25.98 -17.48
C LYS A 156 18.61 25.33 -17.48
N ALA A 157 18.08 24.96 -16.32
CA ALA A 157 16.78 24.30 -16.26
C ALA A 157 15.64 25.29 -16.58
N GLN A 158 14.62 24.84 -17.32
CA GLN A 158 13.56 25.69 -17.90
C GLN A 158 12.15 25.16 -17.62
N GLY A 159 11.96 24.25 -16.66
CA GLY A 159 10.66 23.66 -16.36
C GLY A 159 9.95 24.29 -15.17
N LEU A 160 8.69 23.90 -14.93
CA LEU A 160 8.00 24.19 -13.68
C LEU A 160 8.80 23.66 -12.49
N GLY A 161 9.05 24.48 -11.48
CA GLY A 161 9.88 24.19 -10.31
C GLY A 161 11.40 24.35 -10.54
N ALA A 162 11.85 24.63 -11.76
CA ALA A 162 13.28 24.72 -12.06
C ALA A 162 13.94 25.98 -11.48
N GLY A 163 13.16 27.05 -11.26
CA GLY A 163 13.67 28.33 -10.76
C GLY A 163 14.39 28.19 -9.42
N GLU A 164 13.90 27.31 -8.55
CA GLU A 164 14.45 27.11 -7.22
C GLU A 164 15.91 26.60 -7.28
N THR A 165 16.14 25.51 -8.02
CA THR A 165 17.48 24.92 -8.16
C THR A 165 18.44 25.88 -8.87
N ASN A 166 17.98 26.53 -9.94
CA ASN A 166 18.76 27.53 -10.66
C ASN A 166 19.17 28.69 -9.75
N THR A 167 18.23 29.25 -8.98
CA THR A 167 18.47 30.35 -8.04
C THR A 167 19.58 30.00 -7.05
N ARG A 168 19.53 28.80 -6.47
CA ARG A 168 20.58 28.32 -5.54
C ARG A 168 21.95 28.20 -6.23
N LEU A 169 22.00 27.70 -7.47
CA LEU A 169 23.24 27.59 -8.24
C LEU A 169 23.86 28.97 -8.55
N ILE A 170 23.02 29.94 -8.93
CA ILE A 170 23.43 31.31 -9.20
C ILE A 170 24.03 31.94 -7.95
N ILE A 171 23.37 31.81 -6.81
CA ILE A 171 23.86 32.35 -5.54
C ILE A 171 25.19 31.72 -5.15
N ALA A 172 25.28 30.38 -5.20
CA ALA A 172 26.48 29.66 -4.83
C ALA A 172 27.72 30.05 -5.65
N GLN A 173 27.54 30.39 -6.93
CA GLN A 173 28.65 30.68 -7.83
C GLN A 173 29.01 32.15 -7.97
N GLN A 174 28.07 33.07 -7.72
CA GLN A 174 28.31 34.50 -7.94
C GLN A 174 28.57 35.27 -6.64
N THR A 175 28.23 34.73 -5.47
CA THR A 175 28.47 35.44 -4.18
C THR A 175 29.95 35.80 -3.96
N ILE A 176 30.87 34.98 -4.48
CA ILE A 176 32.31 35.20 -4.33
C ILE A 176 32.82 36.45 -5.07
N ASP A 177 32.08 36.94 -6.07
CA ASP A 177 32.52 38.06 -6.93
C ASP A 177 32.43 39.40 -6.21
N GLN A 178 31.37 39.56 -5.43
CA GLN A 178 31.14 40.74 -4.62
C GLN A 178 30.32 40.31 -3.40
N GLN A 179 30.98 40.16 -2.25
CA GLN A 179 30.36 39.60 -1.03
C GLN A 179 29.17 40.43 -0.51
N GLU A 180 29.16 41.74 -0.78
CA GLU A 180 28.07 42.66 -0.42
C GLU A 180 27.20 43.05 -1.63
N GLY A 181 27.40 42.38 -2.77
CA GLY A 181 26.67 42.68 -3.99
C GLY A 181 25.22 42.21 -3.96
N GLN A 182 24.42 42.76 -4.87
CA GLN A 182 23.01 42.40 -5.06
C GLN A 182 22.81 42.02 -6.52
N PHE A 183 22.18 40.88 -6.75
CA PHE A 183 21.88 40.35 -8.08
C PHE A 183 20.55 39.60 -8.05
N ALA A 184 19.95 39.40 -9.22
CA ALA A 184 18.54 38.99 -9.34
C ALA A 184 18.15 37.78 -8.48
N ALA A 185 18.98 36.73 -8.49
CA ALA A 185 18.73 35.51 -7.72
C ALA A 185 18.82 35.74 -6.20
N LEU A 186 19.77 36.54 -5.73
CA LEU A 186 19.94 36.84 -4.30
C LEU A 186 18.80 37.72 -3.77
N VAL A 187 18.36 38.71 -4.55
CA VAL A 187 17.21 39.56 -4.21
C VAL A 187 15.96 38.70 -4.03
N ALA A 188 15.71 37.78 -4.97
CA ALA A 188 14.56 36.88 -4.87
C ALA A 188 14.67 35.91 -3.69
N ALA A 189 15.85 35.32 -3.45
CA ALA A 189 16.06 34.35 -2.38
C ALA A 189 16.02 34.93 -0.96
N ASN A 190 16.41 36.18 -0.80
CA ASN A 190 16.37 36.89 0.48
C ASN A 190 15.00 37.54 0.76
N TYR A 191 14.09 37.52 -0.21
CA TYR A 191 12.75 38.03 -0.01
C TYR A 191 12.01 37.19 1.03
N GLN A 192 11.38 37.88 1.98
CA GLN A 192 10.59 37.28 3.03
C GLN A 192 9.54 38.28 3.49
N ILE A 193 8.31 37.80 3.68
CA ILE A 193 7.15 38.67 3.88
C ILE A 193 6.12 37.99 4.79
N LEU A 194 5.28 38.79 5.45
CA LEU A 194 4.12 38.29 6.17
C LEU A 194 2.95 37.99 5.22
N ALA A 195 1.88 37.38 5.75
CA ALA A 195 0.71 36.95 4.98
C ALA A 195 0.03 38.07 4.17
N ASP A 196 0.21 39.33 4.56
CA ASP A 196 -0.35 40.51 3.87
C ASP A 196 0.40 40.87 2.58
N GLY A 197 1.55 40.23 2.31
CA GLY A 197 2.39 40.47 1.14
C GLY A 197 3.07 41.84 1.11
N LYS A 198 3.04 42.58 2.23
CA LYS A 198 3.54 43.96 2.32
C LYS A 198 4.44 44.19 3.52
N SER A 199 4.13 43.55 4.64
CA SER A 199 4.91 43.71 5.88
C SER A 199 6.13 42.79 5.85
N PRO A 200 7.35 43.32 6.02
CA PRO A 200 8.54 42.49 6.11
C PRO A 200 8.50 41.63 7.37
N CYS A 201 9.14 40.47 7.31
CA CYS A 201 9.30 39.63 8.49
C CYS A 201 10.07 40.33 9.61
N ALA A 202 9.68 40.03 10.85
CA ALA A 202 10.38 40.55 12.03
C ALA A 202 11.83 40.05 12.06
N THR A 203 12.75 40.90 12.52
CA THR A 203 14.16 40.53 12.73
C THR A 203 14.36 39.61 13.93
N THR A 204 13.40 39.58 14.85
CA THR A 204 13.36 38.65 15.97
C THR A 204 12.57 37.43 15.56
N ILE A 205 13.23 36.26 15.52
CA ILE A 205 12.59 35.01 15.14
C ILE A 205 11.75 34.49 16.30
N THR A 206 10.44 34.55 16.16
CA THR A 206 9.47 33.94 17.09
C THR A 206 8.54 33.01 16.30
N ALA A 207 7.97 32.00 16.98
CA ALA A 207 7.02 31.08 16.37
C ALA A 207 5.58 31.66 16.31
N ASP A 208 5.38 32.89 16.78
CA ASP A 208 4.06 33.48 16.99
C ASP A 208 3.47 34.12 15.71
N SER A 209 4.32 34.39 14.71
CA SER A 209 3.90 34.94 13.42
C SER A 209 4.57 34.19 12.27
N ALA A 210 3.78 33.67 11.34
CA ALA A 210 4.29 33.04 10.13
C ALA A 210 5.02 34.08 9.25
N CYS A 211 6.30 33.83 8.99
CA CYS A 211 7.11 34.53 8.02
C CYS A 211 7.31 33.64 6.80
N TYR A 212 6.91 34.12 5.63
CA TYR A 212 7.01 33.37 4.38
C TYR A 212 8.30 33.75 3.66
N GLY A 213 9.31 32.89 3.80
CA GLY A 213 10.58 32.95 3.07
C GLY A 213 10.67 31.82 2.04
N GLY A 214 11.88 31.55 1.52
CA GLY A 214 12.07 30.48 0.54
C GLY A 214 11.54 30.83 -0.86
N TRP A 215 11.46 32.12 -1.14
CA TRP A 215 11.20 32.65 -2.46
C TRP A 215 12.42 32.41 -3.38
N TYR A 216 12.20 32.39 -4.68
CA TYR A 216 13.27 32.19 -5.66
C TYR A 216 13.00 32.93 -6.97
N LEU A 217 14.06 33.13 -7.76
CA LEU A 217 13.95 33.72 -9.08
C LEU A 217 13.32 32.68 -10.03
N PRO A 218 12.22 33.00 -10.73
CA PRO A 218 11.54 32.04 -11.60
C PRO A 218 12.42 31.56 -12.74
N SER A 219 12.29 30.31 -13.17
CA SER A 219 12.79 29.90 -14.48
C SER A 219 12.03 30.61 -15.60
N VAL A 220 12.60 30.61 -16.81
CA VAL A 220 11.96 31.27 -17.96
C VAL A 220 10.53 30.77 -18.21
N TYR A 221 10.26 29.47 -18.03
CA TYR A 221 8.92 28.90 -18.19
C TYR A 221 7.95 29.35 -17.11
N GLU A 222 8.38 29.38 -15.84
CA GLU A 222 7.55 29.86 -14.74
C GLU A 222 7.19 31.33 -14.92
N LEU A 223 8.12 32.12 -15.47
CA LEU A 223 7.91 33.54 -15.73
C LEU A 223 6.96 33.79 -16.92
N MET A 224 7.04 32.97 -17.97
CA MET A 224 6.06 32.99 -19.07
C MET A 224 4.66 32.55 -18.59
N LEU A 225 4.60 31.53 -17.73
CA LEU A 225 3.35 31.07 -17.11
C LEU A 225 2.72 32.16 -16.24
N LEU A 226 3.55 32.85 -15.45
CA LEU A 226 3.13 34.02 -14.67
C LEU A 226 2.55 35.11 -15.57
N ASN A 227 3.23 35.47 -16.67
CA ASN A 227 2.72 36.47 -17.61
C ASN A 227 1.37 36.04 -18.20
N THR A 228 1.25 34.79 -18.61
CA THR A 228 0.02 34.24 -19.22
C THR A 228 -1.17 34.35 -18.27
N ASN A 229 -0.97 34.05 -16.99
CA ASN A 229 -2.07 33.91 -16.04
C ASN A 229 -2.41 35.21 -15.29
N LEU A 230 -1.44 36.12 -15.10
CA LEU A 230 -1.61 37.33 -14.28
C LEU A 230 -1.23 38.63 -15.01
N LYS A 231 -1.16 38.66 -16.36
CA LYS A 231 -0.75 39.85 -17.14
C LYS A 231 -1.36 41.18 -16.65
N SER A 232 -2.65 41.20 -16.36
CA SER A 232 -3.37 42.43 -15.95
C SER A 232 -3.00 42.95 -14.57
N GLN A 233 -2.26 42.19 -13.77
CA GLN A 233 -1.85 42.53 -12.40
C GLN A 233 -0.34 42.85 -12.31
N LEU A 234 0.38 42.83 -13.43
CA LEU A 234 1.83 42.98 -13.50
C LEU A 234 2.21 44.17 -14.37
N SER A 235 3.42 44.70 -14.17
CA SER A 235 3.93 45.84 -14.95
C SER A 235 4.36 45.39 -16.36
N ASP A 236 4.10 46.21 -17.38
CA ASP A 236 4.57 46.00 -18.76
C ASP A 236 6.08 46.29 -18.91
N THR A 237 6.91 45.45 -18.28
CA THR A 237 8.37 45.55 -18.23
C THR A 237 9.06 44.18 -18.41
N ALA A 238 10.39 44.17 -18.50
CA ALA A 238 11.19 42.96 -18.60
C ALA A 238 11.61 42.43 -17.23
N TYR A 239 11.37 41.13 -16.99
CA TYR A 239 11.72 40.46 -15.75
C TYR A 239 12.80 39.40 -15.97
N TRP A 240 13.82 39.39 -15.11
CA TRP A 240 14.84 38.36 -15.13
C TRP A 240 14.26 36.99 -14.80
N SER A 241 14.71 35.97 -15.53
CA SER A 241 14.57 34.57 -15.12
C SER A 241 15.88 34.04 -14.54
N SER A 242 15.81 32.95 -13.80
CA SER A 242 16.96 32.20 -13.32
C SER A 242 17.63 31.36 -14.40
N THR A 243 17.09 31.35 -15.64
CA THR A 243 17.59 30.49 -16.69
C THR A 243 18.76 31.17 -17.42
N GLU A 244 19.93 30.55 -17.34
CA GLU A 244 21.14 30.93 -18.07
C GLU A 244 21.06 30.52 -19.55
N ALA A 245 21.47 31.41 -20.46
CA ALA A 245 21.56 31.13 -21.88
C ALA A 245 23.01 30.79 -22.29
N SER A 246 23.97 31.61 -21.86
CA SER A 246 25.38 31.49 -22.19
C SER A 246 26.27 31.99 -21.04
N THR A 247 27.58 32.08 -21.26
CA THR A 247 28.51 32.66 -20.28
C THR A 247 28.19 34.12 -19.97
N THR A 248 27.71 34.87 -20.96
CA THR A 248 27.48 36.32 -20.89
C THR A 248 26.00 36.69 -20.84
N GLU A 249 25.08 35.78 -21.18
CA GLU A 249 23.67 36.08 -21.34
C GLU A 249 22.77 35.17 -20.49
N ALA A 250 21.61 35.71 -20.13
CA ALA A 250 20.53 35.00 -19.45
C ALA A 250 19.17 35.31 -20.10
N TRP A 251 18.17 34.50 -19.77
CA TRP A 251 16.82 34.70 -20.24
C TRP A 251 16.07 35.69 -19.35
N LEU A 252 15.34 36.60 -19.97
CA LEU A 252 14.29 37.42 -19.37
C LEU A 252 12.98 37.21 -20.13
N VAL A 253 11.86 37.66 -19.57
CA VAL A 253 10.57 37.71 -20.28
C VAL A 253 10.08 39.15 -20.29
N ASP A 254 9.78 39.67 -21.47
CA ASP A 254 9.16 40.98 -21.63
C ASP A 254 7.65 40.83 -21.41
N PHE A 255 7.12 41.42 -20.34
CA PHE A 255 5.71 41.26 -19.98
C PHE A 255 4.76 42.05 -20.87
N ARG A 256 5.27 43.01 -21.65
CA ARG A 256 4.47 43.71 -22.66
C ARG A 256 4.08 42.75 -23.78
N SER A 257 5.06 42.04 -24.33
CA SER A 257 4.87 41.08 -25.42
C SER A 257 4.48 39.67 -24.96
N GLY A 258 4.93 39.26 -23.76
CA GLY A 258 4.84 37.89 -23.25
C GLY A 258 5.97 36.97 -23.73
N GLU A 259 6.94 37.51 -24.47
CA GLU A 259 7.99 36.73 -25.13
C GLU A 259 9.25 36.62 -24.28
N ALA A 260 9.89 35.44 -24.34
CA ALA A 260 11.20 35.22 -23.74
C ALA A 260 12.30 35.82 -24.63
N GLN A 261 13.25 36.53 -24.02
CA GLN A 261 14.37 37.15 -24.70
C GLN A 261 15.68 36.84 -23.99
N ILE A 262 16.77 36.86 -24.76
CA ILE A 262 18.12 36.72 -24.23
C ILE A 262 18.69 38.14 -24.08
N SER A 263 19.32 38.42 -22.94
CA SER A 263 20.00 39.68 -22.69
C SER A 263 21.29 39.44 -21.94
N GLU A 264 22.23 40.39 -22.05
CA GLU A 264 23.48 40.36 -21.29
C GLU A 264 23.18 40.35 -19.79
N LYS A 265 23.91 39.52 -19.03
CA LYS A 265 23.72 39.38 -17.58
C LYS A 265 24.00 40.68 -16.82
N SER A 266 24.77 41.58 -17.42
CA SER A 266 25.06 42.95 -16.96
C SER A 266 23.92 43.93 -17.17
N THR A 267 22.88 43.55 -17.91
CA THR A 267 21.73 44.43 -18.14
C THR A 267 20.87 44.51 -16.89
N SER A 268 20.44 45.72 -16.57
CA SER A 268 19.45 45.96 -15.52
C SER A 268 18.06 45.53 -15.96
N ALA A 269 17.38 44.68 -15.18
CA ALA A 269 15.97 44.36 -15.37
C ALA A 269 15.22 44.27 -14.02
N TYR A 270 13.92 43.96 -14.08
CA TYR A 270 13.08 43.83 -12.89
C TYR A 270 13.14 42.42 -12.32
N VAL A 271 12.82 42.29 -11.03
CA VAL A 271 12.78 41.01 -10.32
C VAL A 271 11.42 40.82 -9.67
N ARG A 272 10.81 39.67 -9.95
CA ARG A 272 9.71 39.09 -9.18
C ARG A 272 10.20 37.77 -8.62
N ALA A 273 9.92 37.51 -7.35
CA ALA A 273 10.18 36.20 -6.78
C ALA A 273 8.91 35.37 -6.77
N ILE A 274 9.07 34.06 -6.87
CA ILE A 274 7.98 33.10 -6.71
C ILE A 274 8.27 32.14 -5.56
N HIS A 275 7.22 31.55 -5.03
CA HIS A 275 7.27 30.57 -3.94
C HIS A 275 6.28 29.45 -4.21
N ALA A 276 6.67 28.23 -3.87
CA ALA A 276 5.81 27.06 -3.97
C ALA A 276 5.11 26.82 -2.62
N PHE A 277 3.84 26.46 -2.66
CA PHE A 277 3.05 26.07 -1.50
C PHE A 277 2.38 24.72 -1.71
#